data_AF-A0A3B9I124-F1
#
_entry.id   AF-A0A3B9I124-F1
#
_cell.length_a   1.000
_cell.length_b   1.000
_cell.length_c   1.000
_cell.angle_alpha   90.00
_cell.angle_beta   90.00
_cell.angle_gamma   90.00
#
_symmetry.space_group_name_H-M   'P 1'
#
loop_
_entity.id
_entity.type
_entity.pdbx_description
1 polymer ?
#
loop_
_entity_poly.entity_id
_entity_poly.type
_entity_poly.pdbx_seq_one_letter_code
_entity_poly.pdbx_strand_id
1 'polypeptide(L)' 'MKERTLKVLEFDKILLKLASKMETSIGSDHLSKEAVSIDINIIETKQRETTEGVKKIISKGHPPFGGIYKIRDYV' A
#
# COMPACT_ATOMS: atom_id res chain seq x y z
N MET A 1 3.98 11.03 14.40
CA MET A 1 5.10 11.82 13.83
C MET A 1 4.68 13.28 13.69
N LYS A 2 5.62 14.24 13.67
CA LYS A 2 5.31 15.67 13.45
C LYS A 2 4.98 15.91 11.97
N GLU A 3 3.89 16.60 11.69
CA GLU A 3 3.42 16.89 10.32
C GLU A 3 4.46 17.60 9.46
N ARG A 4 5.19 18.56 10.05
CA ARG A 4 6.31 19.26 9.39
C ARG A 4 7.38 18.29 8.88
N THR A 5 7.68 17.22 9.62
CA THR A 5 8.66 16.22 9.21
C THR A 5 8.20 15.47 7.97
N LEU A 6 6.93 15.04 7.92
CA LEU A 6 6.37 14.33 6.77
C LEU A 6 6.36 15.21 5.51
N LYS A 7 6.07 16.50 5.67
CA LYS A 7 6.12 17.48 4.58
C LYS A 7 7.54 17.69 4.04
N VAL A 8 8.54 17.81 4.92
CA VAL A 8 9.95 17.95 4.53
C VAL A 8 10.47 16.68 3.84
N LEU A 9 10.03 15.51 4.31
CA LEU A 9 10.37 14.23 3.69
C LEU A 9 9.53 13.93 2.43
N GLU A 10 8.62 14.82 2.06
CA GLU A 10 7.72 14.66 0.91
C GLU A 10 6.98 13.32 0.89
N PHE A 11 6.53 12.88 2.07
CA PHE A 11 5.90 11.56 2.24
C PHE A 11 4.60 11.45 1.41
N ASP A 12 3.86 12.55 1.26
CA ASP A 12 2.70 12.66 0.39
C ASP A 12 3.03 12.30 -1.07
N LYS A 13 4.19 12.76 -1.58
CA LYS A 13 4.62 12.43 -2.96
C LYS A 13 4.95 10.96 -3.12
N ILE A 14 5.47 10.32 -2.07
CA ILE A 14 5.71 8.86 -2.06
C ILE A 14 4.38 8.11 -2.17
N LEU A 15 3.38 8.51 -1.38
CA LEU A 15 2.04 7.91 -1.45
C LEU A 15 1.41 8.13 -2.83
N LEU A 16 1.54 9.31 -3.43
CA LEU A 16 1.05 9.56 -4.80
C LEU A 16 1.71 8.65 -5.85
N LYS A 17 3.02 8.44 -5.76
CA LYS A 17 3.76 7.53 -6.66
C LYS A 17 3.37 6.07 -6.46
N LEU A 18 3.03 5.66 -5.23
CA LEU A 18 2.53 4.32 -4.96
C LEU A 18 1.10 4.16 -5.49
N ALA A 19 0.24 5.17 -5.31
CA ALA A 19 -1.14 5.16 -5.79
C ALA A 19 -1.20 4.98 -7.31
N SER A 20 -0.31 5.64 -8.06
CA SER A 20 -0.25 5.51 -9.52
C SER A 20 0.18 4.12 -10.02
N LYS A 21 0.61 3.22 -9.12
CA LYS A 21 1.00 1.84 -9.43
C LYS A 21 -0.04 0.81 -8.96
N MET A 22 -1.11 1.25 -8.28
CA MET A 22 -2.16 0.36 -7.81
C MET A 22 -3.07 -0.07 -8.97
N GLU A 23 -3.37 -1.36 -9.04
CA GLU A 23 -4.29 -1.91 -10.04
C GLU A 23 -5.77 -1.91 -9.59
N THR A 24 -6.04 -1.75 -8.28
CA THR A 24 -7.39 -1.80 -7.73
C THR A 24 -7.74 -0.52 -6.97
N SER A 25 -9.02 -0.12 -7.03
CA SER A 25 -9.54 1.01 -6.24
C SER A 25 -9.44 0.76 -4.73
N ILE A 26 -9.65 -0.48 -4.28
CA ILE A 26 -9.51 -0.88 -2.88
C ILE A 26 -8.05 -0.69 -2.40
N GLY A 27 -7.07 -1.00 -3.25
CA GLY A 27 -5.65 -0.78 -2.95
C GLY A 27 -5.33 0.70 -2.78
N SER A 28 -5.87 1.55 -3.64
CA SER A 28 -5.73 3.02 -3.54
C SER A 28 -6.38 3.57 -2.27
N ASP A 29 -7.58 3.11 -1.92
CA ASP A 29 -8.28 3.48 -0.68
C ASP A 29 -7.48 3.05 0.56
N HIS A 30 -6.89 1.84 0.52
CA HIS A 30 -6.04 1.35 1.60
C HIS A 30 -4.80 2.25 1.77
N LEU A 31 -4.13 2.57 0.67
CA LEU A 31 -2.93 3.43 0.69
C LEU A 31 -3.23 4.84 1.22
N SER A 32 -4.41 5.39 0.96
CA SER A 32 -4.80 6.73 1.46
C SER A 32 -4.83 6.82 2.99
N LYS A 33 -4.98 5.69 3.67
CA LYS A 33 -5.02 5.57 5.14
C LYS A 33 -3.67 5.21 5.75
N GLU A 34 -2.67 4.97 4.90
CA GLU A 34 -1.35 4.54 5.31
C GLU A 34 -0.56 5.70 5.92
N ALA A 35 0.18 5.41 6.99
CA ALA A 35 0.98 6.41 7.71
C ALA A 35 2.29 5.78 8.16
N VAL A 36 3.30 6.62 8.38
CA VAL A 36 4.59 6.13 8.88
C VAL A 36 4.40 5.51 10.28
N SER A 37 4.79 4.25 10.42
CA SER A 37 4.81 3.52 11.69
C SER A 37 6.17 3.65 12.38
N ILE A 38 6.16 3.62 13.71
CA ILE A 38 7.35 3.45 14.56
C ILE A 38 7.31 2.14 15.36
N ASP A 39 6.23 1.37 15.22
CA ASP A 39 6.09 0.05 15.84
C ASP A 39 6.85 -0.98 15.01
N ILE A 40 7.89 -1.56 15.60
CA ILE A 40 8.76 -2.52 14.95
C ILE A 40 8.01 -3.76 14.43
N ASN A 41 7.00 -4.24 15.16
CA ASN A 41 6.25 -5.42 14.74
C ASN A 41 5.43 -5.15 13.48
N ILE A 42 4.84 -3.95 13.39
CA ILE A 42 4.10 -3.50 12.21
C ILE A 42 5.07 -3.36 11.02
N ILE A 43 6.23 -2.75 11.26
CA ILE A 43 7.26 -2.54 10.23
C ILE A 43 7.73 -3.88 9.66
N GLU A 44 8.12 -4.82 10.53
CA GLU A 44 8.58 -6.15 10.13
C GLU A 44 7.49 -6.94 9.39
N THR A 45 6.25 -6.88 9.87
CA THR A 45 5.11 -7.55 9.23
C THR A 45 4.90 -7.03 7.81
N LYS A 46 4.83 -5.70 7.63
CA LYS A 46 4.62 -5.10 6.29
C LYS A 46 5.78 -5.39 5.33
N GLN A 47 7.03 -5.37 5.82
CA GLN A 47 8.19 -5.71 5.00
C GLN A 47 8.18 -7.18 4.58
N ARG A 48 7.82 -8.09 5.50
CA ARG A 48 7.68 -9.53 5.22
C ARG A 48 6.58 -9.80 4.20
N GLU A 49 5.40 -9.20 4.37
CA GLU A 49 4.28 -9.33 3.43
C GLU A 49 4.64 -8.81 2.03
N THR A 50 5.32 -7.66 1.96
CA THR A 50 5.81 -7.10 0.70
C THR A 50 6.81 -8.04 0.01
N THR A 51 7.75 -8.60 0.79
CA THR A 51 8.74 -9.56 0.28
C THR A 51 8.08 -10.81 -0.29
N GLU A 52 7.11 -11.37 0.43
CA GLU A 52 6.35 -12.54 -0.04
C GLU A 52 5.50 -12.22 -1.28
N GLY A 53 4.88 -11.04 -1.32
CA GLY A 53 4.16 -10.55 -2.50
C GLY A 53 5.04 -10.47 -3.74
N VAL A 54 6.24 -9.89 -3.62
CA VAL A 54 7.20 -9.82 -4.72
C VAL A 54 7.65 -11.21 -5.18
N LYS A 55 7.99 -12.12 -4.24
CA LYS A 55 8.32 -13.51 -4.58
C LYS A 55 7.19 -14.20 -5.34
N LYS A 56 5.93 -13.94 -4.97
CA LYS A 56 4.77 -14.49 -5.66
C LYS A 56 4.66 -13.98 -7.09
N ILE A 57 4.85 -12.69 -7.30
CA ILE A 57 4.82 -12.09 -8.65
C ILE A 57 5.94 -12.66 -9.51
N ILE A 58 7.16 -12.78 -8.97
CA ILE A 58 8.29 -13.37 -9.71
C ILE A 58 8.02 -14.83 -10.08
N SER A 59 7.47 -15.62 -9.14
CA SER A 59 7.26 -17.06 -9.35
C SER A 59 6.01 -17.41 -10.16
N LYS A 60 4.95 -16.60 -10.10
CA LYS A 60 3.64 -16.91 -10.70
C LYS A 60 3.14 -15.87 -11.71
N GLY A 61 3.88 -14.80 -11.92
CA GLY A 61 3.42 -13.65 -12.71
C GLY A 61 2.49 -12.73 -11.94
N HIS A 62 2.00 -11.69 -12.62
CA HIS A 62 1.11 -10.69 -12.02
C HIS A 62 -0.24 -11.32 -11.65
N PRO A 63 -0.73 -11.14 -10.41
CA PRO A 63 -2.06 -11.60 -10.03
C PRO A 63 -3.14 -10.94 -10.90
N PRO A 64 -4.17 -11.68 -11.34
CA PRO A 64 -5.27 -11.07 -12.07
C PRO A 64 -6.17 -10.32 -11.08
N PHE A 65 -5.97 -9.01 -10.96
CA PHE A 65 -6.79 -8.14 -10.11
C PHE A 65 -8.08 -7.64 -10.80
N GLY A 66 -8.33 -8.06 -12.03
CA GLY A 66 -9.56 -7.73 -12.77
C GLY A 66 -10.81 -8.22 -12.04
N GLY A 67 -11.84 -7.36 -12.00
CA GLY A 67 -13.13 -7.68 -11.37
C GLY A 67 -13.17 -7.53 -9.85
N ILE A 68 -12.11 -7.02 -9.21
CA ILE A 68 -12.14 -6.64 -7.79
C ILE A 68 -12.88 -5.31 -7.65
N TYR A 69 -13.99 -5.32 -6.92
CA TYR A 69 -14.78 -4.13 -6.59
C TYR A 69 -15.13 -4.11 -5.09
N LYS A 70 -15.42 -2.91 -4.59
CA LYS A 70 -15.72 -2.69 -3.18
C LYS A 70 -17.15 -3.15 -2.86
N ILE A 71 -17.29 -4.17 -2.02
CA ILE A 71 -18.58 -4.78 -1.67
C ILE A 71 -19.33 -3.94 -0.60
N ARG A 72 -18.60 -3.20 0.24
CA ARG A 72 -19.15 -2.52 1.41
C ARG A 72 -20.00 -1.27 1.09
N ASP A 73 -19.95 -0.77 -0.15
CA ASP A 73 -20.81 0.35 -0.59
C ASP A 73 -22.18 -0.16 -1.10
N TYR A 74 -22.43 -1.48 -1.08
CA TYR A 74 -23.65 -2.12 -1.58
C TYR A 74 -24.69 -2.44 -0.48
N VAL A 75 -24.55 -1.87 0.72
CA VAL A 75 -25.46 -2.09 1.87
C VAL A 75 -25.89 -0.77 2.47
#